data_AF-A0A7Y3DA37-F1
#
_entry.id   AF-A0A7Y3DA37-F1
#
_cell.length_a   1.000
_cell.length_b   1.000
_cell.length_c   1.000
_cell.angle_alpha   90.00
_cell.angle_beta   90.00
_cell.angle_gamma   90.00
#
_symmetry.space_group_name_H-M   'P 1'
#
loop_
_entity.id
_entity.type
_entity.pdbx_description
1 polymer ?
#
loop_
_entity_poly.entity_id
_entity_poly.type
_entity_poly.pdbx_seq_one_letter_code
_entity_poly.pdbx_strand_id
1 'polypeptide(L)'
;MNHPEDPGPSPERAILSRAELADRTIEVLNRGNRRNPDVLLVADGDRRMVVKDFAPRGALVRHTIGRFLTRHEARAYQWLDGHPSVPRFLGWIDPLAFAVAYRPGRRVSRNLIEDGGPGFGAALDQAVAGLHARGLVHLDLGHRSNVLVEADGAPVLIDFASAVWFRPGSLGARFLLPRLAAYDLRAVHKWSAKLEVQRSLREAAEGAGGGSSDAARSESRPT
;
A
#
# COMPACT_ATOMS: atom_id res chain seq x y z
N MET A 1 40.90 3.44 -23.63
CA MET A 1 39.60 2.86 -23.23
C MET A 1 39.06 3.71 -22.11
N ASN A 2 38.15 4.63 -22.43
CA ASN A 2 37.55 5.52 -21.45
C ASN A 2 36.53 4.72 -20.64
N HIS A 3 36.77 4.58 -19.34
CA HIS A 3 35.75 4.15 -18.38
C HIS A 3 34.71 5.27 -18.31
N PRO A 4 33.40 5.01 -18.47
CA PRO A 4 32.39 6.00 -18.12
C PRO A 4 32.47 6.19 -16.61
N GLU A 5 32.80 7.42 -16.19
CA GLU A 5 32.64 7.83 -14.80
C GLU A 5 31.18 7.63 -14.41
N ASP A 6 30.96 6.80 -13.39
CA ASP A 6 29.68 6.67 -12.70
C ASP A 6 29.32 8.06 -12.14
N PRO A 7 28.26 8.73 -12.62
CA PRO A 7 27.84 9.98 -12.02
C PRO A 7 27.33 9.65 -10.62
N GLY A 8 28.19 9.89 -9.63
CA GLY A 8 27.86 9.74 -8.21
C GLY A 8 26.50 10.34 -7.87
N PRO A 9 25.88 9.90 -6.76
CA PRO A 9 24.48 10.17 -6.45
C PRO A 9 24.16 11.65 -6.65
N SER A 10 23.39 11.94 -7.71
CA SER A 10 22.98 13.28 -8.05
C SER A 10 22.29 13.91 -6.83
N PRO A 11 22.55 15.20 -6.53
CA PRO A 11 22.02 15.87 -5.34
C PRO A 11 20.50 15.66 -5.30
N GLU A 12 19.97 15.32 -4.12
CA GLU A 12 18.53 15.20 -3.86
C GLU A 12 17.80 16.40 -4.47
N ARG A 13 17.24 16.20 -5.68
CA ARG A 13 16.42 17.22 -6.32
C ARG A 13 15.28 17.54 -5.37
N ALA A 14 15.07 18.84 -5.13
CA ALA A 14 13.86 19.32 -4.50
C ALA A 14 12.65 18.68 -5.19
N ILE A 15 11.68 18.27 -4.39
CA ILE A 15 10.49 17.62 -4.90
C ILE A 15 9.76 18.60 -5.82
N LEU A 16 9.15 18.03 -6.85
CA LEU A 16 8.22 18.62 -7.79
C LEU A 16 7.35 19.73 -7.15
N SER A 17 7.30 20.89 -7.79
CA SER A 17 6.53 22.03 -7.29
C SER A 17 5.02 21.89 -7.56
N ARG A 18 4.20 22.67 -6.84
CA ARG A 18 2.74 22.69 -7.04
C ARG A 18 2.34 22.97 -8.49
N ALA A 19 3.04 23.88 -9.16
CA ALA A 19 2.74 24.28 -10.54
C ALA A 19 2.98 23.13 -11.53
N GLU A 20 3.98 22.30 -11.27
CA GLU A 20 4.37 21.19 -12.15
C GLU A 20 3.48 19.95 -11.98
N LEU A 21 2.70 19.86 -10.90
CA LEU A 21 1.88 18.67 -10.61
C LEU A 21 0.88 18.37 -11.72
N ALA A 22 0.21 19.40 -12.25
CA ALA A 22 -0.81 19.21 -13.27
C ALA A 22 -0.21 18.61 -14.55
N ASP A 23 0.90 19.17 -15.02
CA ASP A 23 1.57 18.77 -16.26
C ASP A 23 2.23 17.39 -16.17
N ARG A 24 2.64 17.01 -14.95
CA ARG A 24 3.37 15.76 -14.70
C ARG A 24 2.49 14.63 -14.14
N THR A 25 1.19 14.88 -13.94
CA THR A 25 0.24 13.84 -13.54
C THR A 25 -0.02 12.90 -14.71
N ILE A 26 0.34 11.63 -14.53
CA ILE A 26 0.11 10.55 -15.50
C ILE A 26 -1.31 10.02 -15.37
N GLU A 27 -1.77 9.85 -14.13
CA GLU A 27 -3.05 9.21 -13.83
C GLU A 27 -3.62 9.74 -12.51
N VAL A 28 -4.95 9.84 -12.43
CA VAL A 28 -5.67 10.09 -11.17
C VAL A 28 -6.11 8.74 -10.59
N LEU A 29 -5.29 8.18 -9.71
CA LEU A 29 -5.54 6.88 -9.04
C LEU A 29 -6.82 6.88 -8.21
N ASN A 30 -7.20 8.03 -7.63
CA ASN A 30 -8.46 8.20 -6.93
C ASN A 30 -8.88 9.67 -6.92
N ARG A 31 -10.12 9.95 -7.30
CA ARG A 31 -10.73 11.26 -7.08
C ARG A 31 -11.38 11.30 -5.71
N GLY A 32 -10.83 12.13 -4.83
CA GLY A 32 -11.36 12.34 -3.49
C GLY A 32 -12.74 12.99 -3.52
N ASN A 33 -13.57 12.65 -2.53
CA ASN A 33 -14.83 13.35 -2.28
C ASN A 33 -14.56 14.68 -1.53
N ARG A 34 -15.63 15.33 -1.03
CA ARG A 34 -15.54 16.61 -0.29
C ARG A 34 -14.52 16.61 0.87
N ARG A 35 -14.19 15.46 1.45
CA ARG A 35 -13.34 15.31 2.64
C ARG A 35 -12.07 14.49 2.41
N ASN A 36 -11.89 13.88 1.23
CA ASN A 36 -10.76 13.02 0.92
C ASN A 36 -9.82 13.68 -0.10
N PRO A 37 -8.51 13.44 -0.06
CA PRO A 37 -7.59 13.98 -1.04
C PRO A 37 -7.80 13.29 -2.40
N ASP A 38 -7.42 13.99 -3.47
CA ASP A 38 -7.09 13.29 -4.72
C ASP A 38 -5.80 12.49 -4.52
N VAL A 39 -5.70 11.35 -5.20
CA VAL A 39 -4.49 10.53 -5.23
C VAL A 39 -4.02 10.47 -6.68
N LEU A 40 -2.83 11.01 -6.92
CA LEU A 40 -2.27 11.22 -8.25
C LEU A 40 -1.03 10.34 -8.42
N LEU A 41 -0.88 9.74 -9.60
CA LEU A 41 0.37 9.14 -10.05
C LEU A 41 1.12 10.18 -10.89
N VAL A 42 2.31 10.56 -10.46
CA VAL A 42 3.10 11.65 -11.05
C VAL A 42 4.47 11.12 -11.50
N ALA A 43 4.92 11.57 -12.67
CA ALA A 43 6.28 11.31 -13.18
C ALA A 43 7.23 12.46 -12.85
N ASP A 44 8.45 12.14 -12.42
CA ASP A 44 9.57 13.06 -12.31
C ASP A 44 10.83 12.43 -12.91
N GLY A 45 11.06 12.71 -14.20
CA GLY A 45 12.02 11.94 -15.01
C GLY A 45 11.62 10.46 -15.04
N ASP A 46 12.57 9.58 -14.71
CA ASP A 46 12.34 8.13 -14.65
C ASP A 46 11.66 7.66 -13.35
N ARG A 47 11.45 8.57 -12.38
CA ARG A 47 10.85 8.24 -11.09
C ARG A 47 9.34 8.41 -11.15
N ARG A 48 8.62 7.49 -10.50
CA ARG A 48 7.18 7.62 -10.25
C ARG A 48 6.92 7.85 -8.77
N MET A 49 5.94 8.69 -8.48
CA MET A 49 5.51 8.98 -7.12
C MET A 49 4.00 9.04 -7.03
N VAL A 50 3.48 8.76 -5.83
CA VAL A 50 2.08 8.96 -5.49
C VAL A 50 1.97 10.26 -4.70
N VAL A 51 1.14 11.18 -5.17
CA VAL A 51 0.86 12.45 -4.50
C VAL A 51 -0.55 12.41 -3.93
N LYS A 52 -0.68 12.70 -2.64
CA LYS A 52 -1.98 12.95 -2.01
C LYS A 52 -2.23 14.45 -1.95
N ASP A 53 -3.31 14.91 -2.55
CA ASP A 53 -3.58 16.34 -2.74
C ASP A 53 -4.96 16.78 -2.24
N PHE A 54 -4.98 17.67 -1.24
CA PHE A 54 -6.17 18.34 -0.73
C PHE A 54 -6.44 19.70 -1.38
N ALA A 55 -5.57 20.21 -2.26
CA ALA A 55 -5.74 21.51 -2.89
C ALA A 55 -7.07 21.66 -3.67
N PRO A 56 -7.61 20.62 -4.34
CA PRO A 56 -8.90 20.72 -5.04
C PRO A 56 -10.14 20.79 -4.13
N ARG A 57 -9.98 20.89 -2.80
CA ARG A 57 -11.11 20.95 -1.85
C ARG A 57 -11.55 22.37 -1.54
N GLY A 58 -12.79 22.50 -1.04
CA GLY A 58 -13.34 23.79 -0.63
C GLY A 58 -12.49 24.48 0.46
N ALA A 59 -12.54 25.80 0.51
CA ALA A 59 -11.69 26.61 1.40
C ALA A 59 -11.76 26.16 2.88
N LEU A 60 -12.96 25.87 3.40
CA LEU A 60 -13.12 25.38 4.77
C LEU A 60 -12.29 24.12 5.05
N VAL A 61 -12.35 23.14 4.15
CA VAL A 61 -11.58 21.88 4.28
C VAL A 61 -10.09 22.16 4.19
N ARG A 62 -9.65 22.97 3.20
CA ARG A 62 -8.25 23.33 3.02
C ARG A 62 -7.64 24.02 4.24
N HIS A 63 -8.38 24.94 4.87
CA HIS A 63 -7.88 25.73 5.99
C HIS A 63 -8.05 25.04 7.36
N THR A 64 -8.75 23.91 7.42
CA THR A 64 -8.95 23.15 8.66
C THR A 64 -8.41 21.72 8.54
N ILE A 65 -9.29 20.76 8.30
CA ILE A 65 -9.01 19.33 8.37
C ILE A 65 -8.03 18.85 7.29
N GLY A 66 -8.02 19.47 6.11
CA GLY A 66 -7.13 19.09 5.00
C GLY A 66 -5.66 19.25 5.38
N ARG A 67 -5.26 20.41 5.92
CA ARG A 67 -3.89 20.64 6.44
C ARG A 67 -3.53 19.68 7.56
N PHE A 68 -4.47 19.45 8.48
CA PHE A 68 -4.25 18.53 9.59
C PHE A 68 -4.02 17.09 9.10
N LEU A 69 -4.90 16.56 8.25
CA LEU A 69 -4.82 15.21 7.71
C LEU A 69 -3.58 15.01 6.84
N THR A 70 -3.29 15.97 5.94
CA THR A 70 -2.04 15.98 5.15
C THR A 70 -0.85 15.90 6.08
N ARG A 71 -0.84 16.73 7.14
CA ARG A 71 0.29 16.78 8.07
C ARG A 71 0.45 15.47 8.85
N HIS A 72 -0.67 14.92 9.29
CA HIS A 72 -0.73 13.72 10.11
C HIS A 72 -0.28 12.49 9.32
N GLU A 73 -0.81 12.29 8.12
CA GLU A 73 -0.48 11.12 7.31
C GLU A 73 0.98 11.15 6.83
N ALA A 74 1.46 12.30 6.33
CA ALA A 74 2.87 12.42 5.92
C ALA A 74 3.83 12.16 7.08
N ARG A 75 3.48 12.55 8.32
CA ARG A 75 4.27 12.20 9.50
C ARG A 75 4.28 10.71 9.81
N ALA A 76 3.20 9.99 9.53
CA ALA A 76 3.18 8.54 9.65
C ALA A 76 4.17 7.90 8.64
N TYR A 77 4.19 8.37 7.39
CA TYR A 77 5.20 7.90 6.42
C TYR A 77 6.63 8.24 6.84
N GLN A 78 6.88 9.46 7.35
CA GLN A 78 8.19 9.84 7.89
C GLN A 78 8.60 8.95 9.07
N TRP A 79 7.65 8.63 9.96
CA TRP A 79 7.88 7.77 11.11
C TRP A 79 8.23 6.32 10.71
N LEU A 80 7.67 5.86 9.59
CA LEU A 80 7.85 4.51 9.05
C LEU A 80 8.97 4.44 8.01
N ASP A 81 9.83 5.45 7.90
CA ASP A 81 10.91 5.43 6.94
C ASP A 81 11.81 4.18 7.11
N GLY A 82 12.21 3.60 5.98
CA GLY A 82 12.93 2.34 5.93
C GLY A 82 12.09 1.08 6.21
N HIS A 83 10.76 1.16 6.39
CA HIS A 83 9.92 -0.03 6.48
C HIS A 83 9.70 -0.66 5.09
N PRO A 84 10.01 -1.96 4.87
CA PRO A 84 10.02 -2.58 3.53
C PRO A 84 8.64 -2.61 2.86
N SER A 85 7.57 -2.77 3.64
CA SER A 85 6.18 -2.77 3.16
C SER A 85 5.51 -1.39 3.15
N VAL A 86 6.23 -0.29 3.35
CA VAL A 86 5.64 1.07 3.35
C VAL A 86 6.31 1.90 2.26
N PRO A 87 5.54 2.64 1.44
CA PRO A 87 6.11 3.62 0.53
C PRO A 87 7.02 4.63 1.25
N ARG A 88 8.25 4.80 0.75
CA ARG A 88 9.17 5.81 1.29
C ARG A 88 8.57 7.20 1.14
N PHE A 89 8.63 8.00 2.21
CA PHE A 89 8.28 9.41 2.15
C PHE A 89 9.28 10.15 1.25
N LEU A 90 8.79 10.84 0.23
CA LEU A 90 9.65 11.63 -0.65
C LEU A 90 9.72 13.08 -0.17
N GLY A 91 8.62 13.59 0.40
CA GLY A 91 8.54 14.89 1.06
C GLY A 91 7.26 15.65 0.74
N TRP A 92 7.25 16.94 1.09
CA TRP A 92 6.08 17.81 0.94
C TRP A 92 6.12 18.51 -0.41
N ILE A 93 4.96 18.63 -1.05
CA ILE A 93 4.78 19.59 -2.14
C ILE A 93 4.47 20.96 -1.54
N ASP A 94 3.49 21.00 -0.63
CA ASP A 94 3.13 22.18 0.18
C ASP A 94 2.24 21.74 1.39
N PRO A 95 1.63 22.65 2.18
CA PRO A 95 0.80 22.29 3.33
C PRO A 95 -0.45 21.41 3.06
N LEU A 96 -0.84 21.22 1.79
CA LEU A 96 -2.01 20.47 1.35
C LEU A 96 -1.65 19.23 0.52
N ALA A 97 -0.37 19.02 0.21
CA ALA A 97 0.05 17.82 -0.52
C ALA A 97 1.44 17.33 -0.15
N PHE A 98 1.61 16.02 -0.22
CA PHE A 98 2.88 15.33 -0.03
C PHE A 98 3.02 14.17 -1.02
N ALA A 99 4.26 13.73 -1.20
CA ALA A 99 4.63 12.66 -2.12
C ALA A 99 5.25 11.47 -1.37
N VAL A 100 4.92 10.27 -1.85
CA VAL A 100 5.55 9.01 -1.45
C VAL A 100 5.99 8.23 -2.69
N ALA A 101 6.96 7.34 -2.52
CA ALA A 101 7.45 6.49 -3.60
C ALA A 101 6.30 5.64 -4.17
N TYR A 102 6.19 5.59 -5.50
CA TYR A 102 5.26 4.67 -6.13
C TYR A 102 5.73 3.23 -5.91
N ARG A 103 4.81 2.37 -5.47
CA ARG A 103 5.01 0.93 -5.32
C ARG A 103 4.12 0.21 -6.34
N PRO A 104 4.69 -0.49 -7.33
CA PRO A 104 3.91 -1.15 -8.37
C PRO A 104 3.21 -2.38 -7.79
N GLY A 105 1.92 -2.25 -7.51
CA GLY A 105 1.11 -3.33 -6.96
C GLY A 105 -0.37 -3.14 -7.23
N ARG A 106 -1.13 -4.22 -7.06
CA ARG A 106 -2.59 -4.21 -7.18
C ARG A 106 -3.21 -4.11 -5.79
N ARG A 107 -4.26 -3.30 -5.65
CA ARG A 107 -5.05 -3.26 -4.41
C ARG A 107 -5.69 -4.62 -4.17
N VAL A 108 -5.61 -5.10 -2.94
CA VAL A 108 -6.39 -6.29 -2.55
C VAL A 108 -7.86 -5.95 -2.73
N SER A 109 -8.50 -6.68 -3.63
CA SER A 109 -9.85 -6.44 -4.05
C SER A 109 -10.85 -7.15 -3.13
N ARG A 110 -12.14 -7.05 -3.48
CA ARG A 110 -13.18 -7.88 -2.85
C ARG A 110 -13.14 -9.32 -3.39
N ASN A 111 -12.60 -9.51 -4.60
CA ASN A 111 -12.39 -10.81 -5.23
C ASN A 111 -10.99 -11.30 -4.87
N LEU A 112 -10.91 -11.72 -3.61
CA LEU A 112 -9.72 -12.16 -2.88
C LEU A 112 -8.90 -13.26 -3.59
N ILE A 113 -9.51 -14.01 -4.50
CA ILE A 113 -8.93 -15.19 -5.14
C ILE A 113 -7.62 -14.91 -5.91
N GLU A 114 -7.43 -13.69 -6.43
CA GLU A 114 -6.28 -13.34 -7.28
C GLU A 114 -5.18 -12.56 -6.54
N ASP A 115 -5.39 -12.31 -5.24
CA ASP A 115 -4.59 -11.39 -4.45
C ASP A 115 -3.61 -12.15 -3.53
N GLY A 116 -2.31 -12.04 -3.84
CA GLY A 116 -1.21 -12.62 -3.07
C GLY A 116 -0.96 -14.10 -3.34
N GLY A 117 0.30 -14.54 -3.35
CA GLY A 117 0.66 -15.96 -3.41
C GLY A 117 0.42 -16.69 -2.08
N PRO A 118 0.68 -18.01 -2.01
CA PRO A 118 0.80 -18.71 -0.74
C PRO A 118 1.77 -17.97 0.19
N GLY A 119 1.42 -17.82 1.47
CA GLY A 119 2.25 -17.09 2.44
C GLY A 119 2.01 -15.57 2.49
N PHE A 120 1.13 -15.01 1.66
CA PHE A 120 0.77 -13.58 1.72
C PHE A 120 0.27 -13.16 3.11
N GLY A 121 -0.57 -13.98 3.76
CA GLY A 121 -1.06 -13.70 5.11
C GLY A 121 0.06 -13.58 6.14
N ALA A 122 1.04 -14.48 6.10
CA ALA A 122 2.21 -14.43 6.97
C ALA A 122 3.11 -13.23 6.68
N ALA A 123 3.32 -12.89 5.40
CA ALA A 123 4.06 -11.70 5.01
C ALA A 123 3.36 -10.41 5.48
N LEU A 124 2.03 -10.37 5.41
CA LEU A 124 1.23 -9.25 5.88
C LEU A 124 1.30 -9.11 7.40
N ASP A 125 1.23 -10.21 8.14
CA ASP A 125 1.41 -10.21 9.59
C ASP A 125 2.79 -9.66 9.99
N GLN A 126 3.85 -10.05 9.27
CA GLN A 126 5.20 -9.52 9.48
C GLN A 126 5.27 -8.02 9.17
N ALA A 127 4.65 -7.57 8.09
CA ALA A 127 4.57 -6.14 7.75
C ALA A 127 3.87 -5.34 8.84
N VAL A 128 2.75 -5.83 9.36
CA VAL A 128 1.97 -5.17 10.42
C VAL A 128 2.72 -5.20 11.76
N ALA A 129 3.38 -6.31 12.10
CA ALA A 129 4.27 -6.38 13.25
C ALA A 129 5.41 -5.36 13.16
N GLY A 130 5.95 -5.13 11.96
CA GLY A 130 6.97 -4.12 11.69
C GLY A 130 6.51 -2.67 11.93
N LEU A 131 5.22 -2.37 11.72
CA LEU A 131 4.60 -1.11 12.11
C LEU A 131 4.56 -0.97 13.65
N HIS A 132 4.02 -2.01 14.31
CA HIS A 132 3.85 -2.02 15.76
C HIS A 132 5.18 -1.93 16.51
N ALA A 133 6.23 -2.58 16.00
CA ALA A 133 7.58 -2.50 16.55
C ALA A 133 8.14 -1.07 16.52
N ARG A 134 7.72 -0.25 15.54
CA ARG A 134 8.04 1.18 15.45
C ARG A 134 7.11 2.04 16.31
N GLY A 135 6.17 1.44 17.04
CA GLY A 135 5.22 2.16 17.89
C GLY A 135 4.03 2.76 17.14
N LEU A 136 3.79 2.36 15.89
CA LEU A 136 2.68 2.85 15.06
C LEU A 136 1.64 1.75 14.83
N VAL A 137 0.37 2.10 15.01
CA VAL A 137 -0.81 1.31 14.64
C VAL A 137 -1.55 2.01 13.50
N HIS A 138 -2.08 1.24 12.55
CA HIS A 138 -2.73 1.73 11.35
C HIS A 138 -4.21 2.02 11.55
N LEU A 139 -4.95 1.21 12.33
CA LEU A 139 -6.36 1.38 12.69
C LEU A 139 -7.40 1.29 11.55
N ASP A 140 -6.98 1.03 10.29
CA ASP A 140 -7.89 0.89 9.15
C ASP A 140 -7.54 -0.29 8.23
N LEU A 141 -6.79 -1.27 8.73
CA LEU A 141 -6.42 -2.48 7.97
C LEU A 141 -7.58 -3.46 7.74
N GLY A 142 -8.77 -3.17 8.27
CA GLY A 142 -10.00 -3.86 7.90
C GLY A 142 -10.44 -3.55 6.47
N HIS A 143 -10.04 -2.40 5.93
CA HIS A 143 -10.27 -2.03 4.54
C HIS A 143 -9.13 -2.56 3.67
N ARG A 144 -9.39 -3.66 2.98
CA ARG A 144 -8.40 -4.37 2.15
C ARG A 144 -7.76 -3.51 1.06
N SER A 145 -8.47 -2.47 0.60
CA SER A 145 -7.95 -1.49 -0.35
C SER A 145 -6.73 -0.70 0.17
N ASN A 146 -6.47 -0.75 1.47
CA ASN A 146 -5.30 -0.16 2.12
C ASN A 146 -4.07 -1.09 2.08
N VAL A 147 -4.21 -2.26 1.46
CA VAL A 147 -3.13 -3.20 1.20
C VAL A 147 -3.01 -3.39 -0.31
N LEU A 148 -1.78 -3.26 -0.81
CA LEU A 148 -1.42 -3.66 -2.16
C LEU A 148 -0.63 -4.97 -2.13
N VAL A 149 -0.65 -5.67 -3.25
CA VAL A 149 0.19 -6.83 -3.51
C VAL A 149 1.10 -6.50 -4.69
N GLU A 150 2.41 -6.56 -4.48
CA GLU A 150 3.40 -6.42 -5.54
C GLU A 150 3.52 -7.71 -6.38
N ALA A 151 4.23 -7.64 -7.50
CA ALA A 151 4.35 -8.76 -8.44
C ALA A 151 5.02 -10.01 -7.83
N ASP A 152 5.90 -9.82 -6.85
CA ASP A 152 6.56 -10.86 -6.08
C ASP A 152 5.68 -11.41 -4.93
N GLY A 153 4.47 -10.88 -4.76
CA GLY A 153 3.56 -11.25 -3.69
C GLY A 153 3.78 -10.49 -2.38
N ALA A 154 4.72 -9.52 -2.32
CA ALA A 154 4.96 -8.74 -1.11
C ALA A 154 3.79 -7.79 -0.81
N PRO A 155 3.36 -7.67 0.47
CA PRO A 155 2.35 -6.71 0.86
C PRO A 155 2.95 -5.30 0.95
N VAL A 156 2.18 -4.31 0.51
CA VAL A 156 2.46 -2.89 0.71
C VAL A 156 1.27 -2.24 1.43
N LEU A 157 1.55 -1.62 2.57
CA LEU A 157 0.57 -0.93 3.41
C LEU A 157 0.52 0.55 3.00
N ILE A 158 -0.69 1.04 2.77
CA ILE A 158 -0.95 2.42 2.34
C ILE A 158 -2.10 3.04 3.14
N ASP A 159 -2.22 4.35 3.04
CA ASP A 159 -3.30 5.14 3.68
C ASP A 159 -3.23 5.18 5.22
N PHE A 160 -2.27 5.95 5.73
CA PHE A 160 -2.03 6.11 7.17
C PHE A 160 -2.81 7.28 7.77
N ALA A 161 -3.91 7.71 7.15
CA ALA A 161 -4.68 8.87 7.60
C ALA A 161 -5.32 8.68 8.99
N SER A 162 -5.54 7.44 9.42
CA SER A 162 -6.08 7.06 10.73
C SER A 162 -5.00 6.56 11.71
N ALA A 163 -3.73 6.54 11.30
CA ALA A 163 -2.68 5.91 12.08
C ALA A 163 -2.43 6.66 13.40
N VAL A 164 -2.13 5.91 14.46
CA VAL A 164 -1.71 6.47 15.74
C VAL A 164 -0.35 5.91 16.08
N TRP A 165 0.54 6.76 16.59
CA TRP A 165 1.86 6.31 17.00
C TRP A 165 2.25 6.87 18.37
N PHE A 166 3.06 6.08 19.06
CA PHE A 166 3.59 6.38 20.37
C PHE A 166 5.10 6.31 20.30
N ARG A 167 5.79 7.22 21.01
CA ARG A 167 7.24 7.10 21.18
C ARG A 167 7.56 5.78 21.90
N PRO A 168 8.51 4.97 21.41
CA PRO A 168 8.98 3.79 22.12
C PRO A 168 9.35 4.14 23.57
N GLY A 169 8.92 3.32 24.52
CA GLY A 169 9.13 3.55 25.96
C GLY A 169 8.15 4.52 26.64
N SER A 170 7.27 5.20 25.91
CA SER A 170 6.24 6.04 26.53
C SER A 170 5.14 5.23 27.24
N LEU A 171 4.42 5.85 28.19
CA LEU A 171 3.28 5.21 28.85
C LEU A 171 2.20 4.77 27.86
N GLY A 172 1.93 5.59 26.83
CA GLY A 172 1.01 5.24 25.76
C GLY A 172 1.46 4.00 24.98
N ALA A 173 2.76 3.90 24.67
CA ALA A 173 3.33 2.69 24.06
C ALA A 173 3.22 1.46 24.97
N ARG A 174 3.30 1.64 26.29
CA ARG A 174 3.21 0.52 27.24
C ARG A 174 1.78 0.00 27.42
N PHE A 175 0.77 0.89 27.44
CA PHE A 175 -0.59 0.52 27.81
C PHE A 175 -1.59 0.52 26.65
N LEU A 176 -1.46 1.44 25.69
CA LEU A 176 -2.42 1.59 24.59
C LEU A 176 -2.00 0.81 23.34
N LEU A 177 -0.72 0.90 22.97
CA LEU A 177 -0.19 0.25 21.76
C LEU A 177 -0.53 -1.24 21.69
N PRO A 178 -0.37 -2.08 22.74
CA PRO A 178 -0.67 -3.51 22.62
C PRO A 178 -2.15 -3.79 22.30
N ARG A 179 -3.07 -2.98 22.85
CA ARG A 179 -4.51 -3.14 22.63
C ARG A 179 -4.91 -2.71 21.21
N LEU A 180 -4.33 -1.60 20.74
CA LEU A 180 -4.58 -1.09 19.39
C LEU A 180 -3.93 -2.00 18.32
N ALA A 181 -2.72 -2.50 18.58
CA ALA A 181 -2.04 -3.48 17.73
C ALA A 181 -2.85 -4.79 17.59
N ALA A 182 -3.46 -5.25 18.68
CA ALA A 182 -4.35 -6.40 18.65
C ALA A 182 -5.63 -6.13 17.81
N TYR A 183 -6.11 -4.88 17.78
CA TYR A 183 -7.24 -4.51 16.93
C TYR A 183 -6.85 -4.59 15.44
N ASP A 184 -5.70 -4.06 15.06
CA ASP A 184 -5.18 -4.14 13.69
C ASP A 184 -5.02 -5.58 13.21
N LEU A 185 -4.36 -6.42 14.01
CA LEU A 185 -4.15 -7.83 13.68
C LEU A 185 -5.46 -8.59 13.53
N ARG A 186 -6.43 -8.37 14.42
CA ARG A 186 -7.77 -8.98 14.29
C ARG A 186 -8.46 -8.59 12.99
N ALA A 187 -8.33 -7.33 12.58
CA ALA A 187 -8.91 -6.86 11.33
C ALA A 187 -8.29 -7.58 10.13
N VAL A 188 -6.95 -7.70 10.11
CA VAL A 188 -6.19 -8.42 9.08
C VAL A 188 -6.55 -9.90 9.05
N HIS A 189 -6.47 -10.59 10.19
CA HIS A 189 -6.75 -12.03 10.31
C HIS A 189 -8.17 -12.39 9.84
N LYS A 190 -9.15 -11.53 10.11
CA LYS A 190 -10.54 -11.76 9.70
C LYS A 190 -10.70 -11.90 8.19
N TRP A 191 -9.90 -11.21 7.39
CA TRP A 191 -9.99 -11.31 5.93
C TRP A 191 -8.87 -12.12 5.28
N SER A 192 -7.69 -12.25 5.88
CA SER A 192 -6.67 -13.19 5.42
C SER A 192 -7.14 -14.65 5.53
N ALA A 193 -7.85 -15.01 6.61
CA ALA A 193 -8.45 -16.34 6.71
C ALA A 193 -9.47 -16.62 5.60
N LYS A 194 -10.21 -15.59 5.15
CA LYS A 194 -11.17 -15.72 4.05
C LYS A 194 -10.45 -15.92 2.70
N LEU A 195 -9.31 -15.26 2.51
CA LEU A 195 -8.46 -15.43 1.33
C LEU A 195 -7.98 -16.87 1.19
N GLU A 196 -7.45 -17.44 2.27
CA GLU A 196 -6.91 -18.79 2.28
C GLU A 196 -7.98 -19.83 1.96
N VAL A 197 -9.14 -19.74 2.62
CA VAL A 197 -10.28 -20.63 2.35
C VAL A 197 -10.73 -20.56 0.89
N GLN A 198 -10.87 -19.35 0.32
CA GLN A 198 -11.29 -19.19 -1.06
C GLN A 198 -10.26 -19.74 -2.06
N ARG A 199 -8.98 -19.63 -1.75
CA ARG A 199 -7.90 -20.23 -2.54
C ARG A 199 -7.97 -21.75 -2.53
N SER A 200 -8.06 -22.37 -1.35
CA SER A 200 -8.15 -23.83 -1.24
C SER A 200 -9.37 -24.39 -1.98
N LEU A 201 -10.51 -23.71 -1.93
CA LEU A 201 -11.71 -24.11 -2.68
C LEU A 201 -11.51 -24.05 -4.19
N ARG A 202 -10.80 -23.03 -4.70
CA ARG A 202 -10.49 -22.89 -6.12
C ARG A 202 -9.50 -23.96 -6.59
N GLU A 203 -8.42 -24.17 -5.85
CA GLU A 203 -7.43 -25.21 -6.14
C GLU A 203 -8.08 -26.60 -6.17
N ALA A 204 -8.99 -26.89 -5.25
CA ALA A 204 -9.78 -28.13 -5.25
C ALA A 204 -10.70 -28.24 -6.48
N ALA A 205 -11.35 -27.15 -6.90
CA ALA A 205 -12.21 -27.14 -8.08
C ALA A 205 -11.42 -27.30 -9.40
N GLU A 206 -10.26 -26.65 -9.52
CA GLU A 206 -9.37 -26.78 -10.68
C GLU A 206 -8.73 -28.17 -10.74
N GLY A 207 -8.32 -28.73 -9.60
CA GLY A 207 -7.82 -30.10 -9.49
C GLY A 207 -8.87 -31.17 -9.83
N ALA A 208 -10.14 -30.93 -9.51
CA ALA A 208 -11.25 -31.82 -9.87
C ALA A 208 -11.65 -31.73 -11.36
N GLY A 209 -11.47 -30.57 -12.01
CA GLY A 209 -11.78 -30.36 -13.43
C GLY A 209 -10.71 -30.84 -14.41
N GLY A 210 -9.45 -30.95 -13.98
CA GLY A 210 -8.32 -31.37 -14.82
C GLY A 210 -8.17 -32.88 -15.03
N GLY A 211 -8.97 -33.71 -14.36
CA GLY A 211 -8.83 -35.18 -14.36
C GLY A 211 -9.60 -35.94 -15.44
N SER A 212 -10.30 -35.28 -16.37
CA SER A 212 -11.28 -35.97 -17.24
C SER A 212 -11.07 -35.84 -18.77
N SER A 213 -9.93 -35.35 -19.28
CA SER A 213 -9.75 -35.20 -20.74
C SER A 213 -8.65 -36.03 -21.41
N ASP A 214 -7.92 -36.90 -20.71
CA ASP A 214 -6.77 -37.62 -21.31
C ASP A 214 -6.87 -39.15 -21.34
N ALA A 215 -8.07 -39.71 -21.08
CA ALA A 215 -8.28 -41.17 -21.02
C ALA A 215 -9.10 -41.76 -22.19
N ALA A 216 -9.29 -41.04 -23.31
CA ALA A 216 -10.11 -41.54 -24.42
C ALA A 216 -9.51 -41.24 -25.81
N ARG A 217 -8.26 -41.65 -26.04
CA ARG A 217 -7.72 -41.78 -27.41
C ARG A 217 -6.71 -42.91 -27.54
N SER A 218 -7.13 -44.09 -27.12
CA SER A 218 -6.49 -45.33 -27.56
C SER A 218 -7.54 -46.43 -27.51
N GLU A 219 -8.26 -46.61 -28.60
CA GLU A 219 -8.61 -47.97 -29.02
C GLU A 219 -8.88 -47.99 -30.53
N SER A 220 -7.94 -48.67 -31.17
CA SER A 220 -7.85 -49.13 -32.54
C SER A 220 -9.10 -49.85 -33.05
N ARG A 221 -9.41 -49.62 -34.33
CA ARG A 221 -10.21 -50.51 -35.18
C ARG A 221 -9.74 -51.98 -35.05
N PRO A 222 -10.64 -52.96 -35.26
CA PRO A 222 -10.58 -53.65 -36.56
C PRO A 222 -11.95 -54.05 -37.16
N THR A 223 -11.92 -54.15 -38.50
CA THR A 223 -12.85 -54.77 -39.48
C THR A 223 -14.31 -54.34 -39.48
#